data_AF-A0A6V7P303-F1
#
_entry.id   AF-A0A6V7P303-F1
#
_cell.length_a   1.000
_cell.length_b   1.000
_cell.length_c   1.000
_cell.angle_alpha   90.00
_cell.angle_beta   90.00
_cell.angle_gamma   90.00
#
_symmetry.space_group_name_H-M   'P 1'
#
loop_
_entity.id
_entity.type
_entity.pdbx_description
1 polymer ?
#
loop_
_entity_poly.entity_id
_entity_poly.type
_entity_poly.pdbx_seq_one_letter_code
_entity_poly.pdbx_strand_id
1 'polypeptide(L)'
;MSGQNQRLTVVPTVTMLGVMKARLVGATRGHALLKKKSDALTVQFRQILRKIVTAKESMGEAMRASAFSLAEAKYVAGDGVRHVVLESVRSASLRVRSRQDNVAGACRAAHVRAIEVLVELASLQTSFLTLDEAIKTTNRRVNALENVVKPRIENTIAYIKGELDELEREDFFRLKKIQGYKKRELERQRQAALLFAEEQFAERIALKKGISVGSAHGLLAAASDRDDDIIF
;
A
#
# COMPACT_ATOMS: atom_id res chain seq x y z
N MET A 1 0.31 -18.83 20.15
CA MET A 1 0.68 -18.96 18.72
C MET A 1 0.39 -17.67 17.92
N SER A 2 0.71 -16.47 18.43
CA SER A 2 0.27 -15.19 17.82
C SER A 2 1.37 -14.34 17.16
N GLY A 3 2.64 -14.79 17.16
CA GLY A 3 3.77 -14.01 16.64
C GLY A 3 4.20 -14.32 15.21
N GLN A 4 3.71 -15.40 14.59
CA GLN A 4 4.34 -15.98 13.40
C GLN A 4 4.03 -15.26 12.07
N ASN A 5 3.11 -14.29 12.06
CA ASN A 5 2.61 -13.69 10.80
C ASN A 5 2.84 -12.18 10.65
N GLN A 6 3.59 -11.54 11.57
CA GLN A 6 3.81 -10.09 11.54
C GLN A 6 4.88 -9.63 10.55
N ARG A 7 5.65 -10.56 9.97
CA ARG A 7 6.71 -10.29 9.01
C ARG A 7 6.73 -11.34 7.90
N LEU A 8 7.25 -10.96 6.73
CA LEU A 8 7.55 -11.89 5.64
C LEU A 8 8.86 -12.65 5.93
N THR A 9 8.91 -13.92 5.57
CA THR A 9 10.09 -14.77 5.68
C THR A 9 11.03 -14.51 4.51
N VAL A 10 12.03 -13.65 4.72
CA VAL A 10 13.00 -13.27 3.68
C VAL A 10 14.40 -13.15 4.25
N VAL A 11 15.39 -13.49 3.44
CA VAL A 11 16.81 -13.38 3.80
C VAL A 11 17.22 -11.90 3.79
N PRO A 12 17.89 -11.40 4.85
CA PRO A 12 18.33 -10.01 4.93
C PRO A 12 19.51 -9.75 3.99
N THR A 13 19.22 -9.15 2.84
CA THR A 13 20.21 -8.73 1.84
C THR A 13 19.85 -7.34 1.31
N VAL A 14 20.84 -6.59 0.82
CA VAL A 14 20.63 -5.23 0.27
C VAL A 14 19.64 -5.25 -0.91
N THR A 15 19.70 -6.29 -1.75
CA THR A 15 18.75 -6.49 -2.86
C THR A 15 17.33 -6.70 -2.35
N MET A 16 17.14 -7.56 -1.33
CA MET A 16 15.83 -7.78 -0.72
C MET A 16 15.29 -6.55 -0.01
N LEU A 17 16.15 -5.72 0.62
CA LEU A 17 15.74 -4.42 1.15
C LEU A 17 15.15 -3.53 0.05
N GLY A 18 15.80 -3.48 -1.11
CA GLY A 18 15.30 -2.77 -2.29
C GLY A 18 13.94 -3.28 -2.76
N VAL A 19 13.79 -4.59 -2.88
CA VAL A 19 12.52 -5.24 -3.26
C VAL A 19 11.40 -4.91 -2.25
N MET A 20 11.68 -4.95 -0.95
CA MET A 20 10.67 -4.64 0.08
C MET A 20 10.28 -3.16 0.08
N LYS A 21 11.24 -2.25 -0.11
CA LYS A 21 10.96 -0.81 -0.29
C LYS A 21 10.10 -0.56 -1.52
N ALA A 22 10.42 -1.19 -2.65
CA ALA A 22 9.61 -1.10 -3.87
C ALA A 22 8.18 -1.62 -3.66
N ARG A 23 8.03 -2.75 -2.94
CA ARG A 23 6.71 -3.29 -2.56
C ARG A 23 5.93 -2.34 -1.65
N LEU A 24 6.58 -1.67 -0.70
CA LEU A 24 5.94 -0.66 0.17
C LEU A 24 5.41 0.53 -0.65
N VAL A 25 6.22 1.02 -1.60
CA VAL A 25 5.80 2.09 -2.51
C VAL A 25 4.64 1.63 -3.41
N GLY A 26 4.68 0.39 -3.89
CA GLY A 26 3.56 -0.21 -4.63
C GLY A 26 2.28 -0.32 -3.82
N ALA A 27 2.36 -0.79 -2.56
CA ALA A 27 1.23 -0.94 -1.65
C ALA A 27 0.62 0.43 -1.27
N THR A 28 1.44 1.44 -1.02
CA THR A 28 0.98 2.81 -0.70
C THR A 28 0.28 3.48 -1.88
N ARG A 29 0.85 3.37 -3.10
CA ARG A 29 0.21 3.85 -4.32
C ARG A 29 -1.10 3.09 -4.60
N GLY A 30 -1.08 1.76 -4.47
CA GLY A 30 -2.26 0.92 -4.64
C GLY A 30 -3.39 1.28 -3.67
N HIS A 31 -3.05 1.53 -2.40
CA HIS A 31 -3.98 2.01 -1.39
C HIS A 31 -4.63 3.34 -1.80
N ALA A 32 -3.84 4.34 -2.17
CA ALA A 32 -4.35 5.65 -2.59
C ALA A 32 -5.27 5.58 -3.81
N LEU A 33 -4.93 4.73 -4.80
CA LEU A 33 -5.75 4.52 -5.99
C LEU A 33 -7.08 3.82 -5.66
N LEU A 34 -7.04 2.78 -4.82
CA LEU A 34 -8.25 2.08 -4.39
C LEU A 34 -9.15 2.96 -3.53
N LYS A 35 -8.57 3.82 -2.69
CA LYS A 35 -9.32 4.78 -1.89
C LYS A 35 -10.06 5.80 -2.78
N LYS A 36 -9.36 6.40 -3.75
CA LYS A 36 -9.97 7.29 -4.75
C LYS A 36 -11.10 6.61 -5.53
N LYS A 37 -10.90 5.35 -5.95
CA LYS A 37 -11.94 4.56 -6.61
C LYS A 37 -13.15 4.34 -5.72
N SER A 38 -12.95 3.96 -4.45
CA SER A 38 -14.04 3.73 -3.49
C SER A 38 -14.84 5.01 -3.23
N ASP A 39 -14.16 6.14 -3.06
CA ASP A 39 -14.81 7.43 -2.83
C ASP A 39 -15.63 7.86 -4.06
N ALA A 40 -15.11 7.67 -5.28
CA ALA A 40 -15.85 7.93 -6.53
C ALA A 40 -17.07 7.01 -6.69
N LEU A 41 -16.93 5.71 -6.39
CA LEU A 41 -18.05 4.76 -6.39
C LEU A 41 -19.10 5.15 -5.36
N THR A 42 -18.70 5.65 -4.19
CA THR A 42 -19.62 6.11 -3.14
C THR A 42 -20.43 7.33 -3.60
N VAL A 43 -19.83 8.23 -4.39
CA VAL A 43 -20.57 9.36 -4.99
C VAL A 43 -21.61 8.85 -5.99
N GLN A 44 -21.23 7.94 -6.88
CA GLN A 44 -22.16 7.32 -7.85
C GLN A 44 -23.28 6.54 -7.15
N PHE A 45 -22.94 5.80 -6.09
CA PHE A 45 -23.89 5.08 -5.24
C PHE A 45 -24.95 6.00 -4.66
N ARG A 46 -24.56 7.17 -4.13
CA ARG A 46 -25.50 8.17 -3.62
C ARG A 46 -26.37 8.80 -4.70
N GLN A 47 -25.85 8.94 -5.93
CA GLN A 47 -26.64 9.44 -7.06
C GLN A 47 -27.70 8.41 -7.48
N ILE A 48 -27.33 7.14 -7.59
CA ILE A 48 -28.25 6.04 -7.90
C ILE A 48 -29.29 5.89 -6.79
N LEU A 49 -28.88 5.98 -5.51
CA LEU A 49 -29.81 5.90 -4.39
C LEU A 49 -30.88 6.99 -4.44
N ARG A 50 -30.50 8.23 -4.79
CA ARG A 50 -31.47 9.31 -5.02
C ARG A 50 -32.42 9.00 -6.18
N LYS A 51 -31.91 8.50 -7.31
CA LYS A 51 -32.75 8.09 -8.46
C LYS A 51 -33.71 6.96 -8.11
N ILE A 52 -33.28 6.00 -7.30
CA ILE A 52 -34.13 4.89 -6.84
C ILE A 52 -35.26 5.41 -5.96
N VAL A 53 -34.99 6.36 -5.05
CA VAL A 53 -36.02 6.94 -4.20
C VAL A 53 -37.05 7.68 -5.05
N THR A 54 -36.63 8.53 -5.99
CA THR A 54 -37.55 9.25 -6.87
C THR A 54 -38.35 8.30 -7.78
N ALA A 55 -37.71 7.27 -8.33
CA ALA A 55 -38.38 6.27 -9.16
C ALA A 55 -39.38 5.42 -8.36
N LYS A 56 -39.10 5.18 -7.07
CA LYS A 56 -39.99 4.43 -6.18
C LYS A 56 -41.23 5.25 -5.81
N GLU A 57 -41.08 6.55 -5.64
CA GLU A 57 -42.21 7.48 -5.46
C GLU A 57 -43.10 7.52 -6.71
N SER A 58 -42.51 7.74 -7.90
CA SER A 58 -43.26 7.76 -9.17
C SER A 58 -43.93 6.41 -9.49
N MET A 59 -43.27 5.30 -9.17
CA MET A 59 -43.86 3.96 -9.25
C MET A 59 -45.07 3.82 -8.33
N GLY A 60 -44.97 4.33 -7.10
CA GLY A 60 -46.08 4.32 -6.13
C GLY A 60 -47.30 5.06 -6.66
N GLU A 61 -47.11 6.22 -7.27
CA GLU A 61 -48.18 6.99 -7.91
C GLU A 61 -48.78 6.26 -9.12
N ALA A 62 -47.94 5.73 -10.03
CA ALA A 62 -48.38 5.01 -11.20
C ALA A 62 -49.14 3.72 -10.86
N MET A 63 -48.70 2.97 -9.85
CA MET A 63 -49.40 1.78 -9.35
C MET A 63 -50.72 2.16 -8.67
N ARG A 64 -50.77 3.26 -7.91
CA ARG A 64 -52.01 3.74 -7.29
C ARG A 64 -53.05 4.15 -8.33
N ALA A 65 -52.64 4.91 -9.35
CA ALA A 65 -53.51 5.29 -10.46
C ALA A 65 -54.01 4.08 -11.26
N SER A 66 -53.14 3.10 -11.48
CA SER A 66 -53.49 1.83 -12.14
C SER A 66 -54.49 1.02 -11.32
N ALA A 67 -54.28 0.91 -10.01
CA ALA A 67 -55.19 0.22 -9.10
C ALA A 67 -56.57 0.90 -9.04
N PHE A 68 -56.62 2.23 -9.08
CA PHE A 68 -57.87 2.98 -9.14
C PHE A 68 -58.60 2.75 -10.47
N SER A 69 -57.88 2.81 -11.60
CA SER A 69 -58.43 2.50 -12.93
C SER A 69 -58.99 1.08 -13.03
N LEU A 70 -58.38 0.12 -12.32
CA LEU A 70 -58.91 -1.24 -12.21
C LEU A 70 -60.18 -1.30 -11.38
N ALA A 71 -60.27 -0.53 -10.30
CA ALA A 71 -61.48 -0.45 -9.47
C ALA A 71 -62.66 0.14 -10.25
N GLU A 72 -62.43 1.21 -11.03
CA GLU A 72 -63.43 1.77 -11.95
C GLU A 72 -63.88 0.75 -13.00
N ALA A 73 -62.93 0.05 -13.63
CA ALA A 73 -63.25 -0.96 -14.62
C ALA A 73 -64.07 -2.12 -14.01
N LYS A 74 -63.74 -2.57 -12.80
CA LYS A 74 -64.51 -3.57 -12.06
C LYS A 74 -65.89 -3.08 -11.62
N TYR A 75 -66.02 -1.80 -11.27
CA TYR A 75 -67.31 -1.23 -10.89
C TYR A 75 -68.28 -1.18 -12.08
N VAL A 76 -67.78 -0.76 -13.26
CA VAL A 76 -68.60 -0.63 -14.47
C VAL A 76 -68.93 -1.98 -15.10
N ALA A 77 -67.96 -2.89 -15.18
CA ALA A 77 -68.11 -4.15 -15.92
C ALA A 77 -68.32 -5.40 -15.02
N GLY A 78 -68.39 -5.23 -13.70
CA GLY A 78 -68.53 -6.32 -12.74
C GLY A 78 -67.36 -7.32 -12.81
N ASP A 79 -67.61 -8.60 -12.50
CA ASP A 79 -66.58 -9.66 -12.55
C ASP A 79 -66.24 -10.10 -13.99
N GLY A 80 -66.99 -9.61 -14.99
CA GLY A 80 -66.80 -9.91 -16.41
C GLY A 80 -65.50 -9.36 -17.00
N VAL A 81 -64.84 -8.40 -16.34
CA VAL A 81 -63.54 -7.84 -16.77
C VAL A 81 -62.50 -8.94 -16.98
N ARG A 82 -62.52 -9.98 -16.14
CA ARG A 82 -61.56 -11.08 -16.21
C ARG A 82 -61.70 -11.88 -17.52
N HIS A 83 -62.92 -12.16 -17.96
CA HIS A 83 -63.18 -12.86 -19.22
C HIS A 83 -62.83 -11.99 -20.43
N VAL A 84 -63.19 -10.71 -20.42
CA VAL A 84 -62.88 -9.75 -21.50
C VAL A 84 -61.36 -9.58 -21.69
N VAL A 85 -60.60 -9.55 -20.60
CA VAL A 85 -59.13 -9.47 -20.66
C VAL A 85 -58.52 -10.78 -21.16
N LEU A 86 -59.01 -11.94 -20.73
CA LEU A 86 -58.48 -13.25 -21.15
C LEU A 86 -58.76 -13.55 -22.63
N GLU A 87 -59.95 -13.21 -23.15
CA GLU A 87 -60.28 -13.42 -24.56
C GLU A 87 -59.53 -12.47 -25.51
N SER A 88 -59.13 -11.28 -25.04
CA SER A 88 -58.43 -10.29 -25.86
C SER A 88 -56.93 -10.54 -26.01
N VAL A 89 -56.34 -11.50 -25.28
CA VAL A 89 -54.91 -11.84 -25.38
C VAL A 89 -54.73 -13.03 -26.34
N ARG A 90 -54.69 -12.74 -27.66
CA ARG A 90 -54.27 -13.71 -28.69
C ARG A 90 -53.10 -13.23 -29.57
N SER A 91 -52.79 -11.93 -29.59
CA SER A 91 -51.56 -11.34 -30.17
C SER A 91 -51.30 -9.94 -29.59
N ALA A 92 -50.06 -9.43 -29.70
CA ALA A 92 -49.61 -8.19 -29.06
C ALA A 92 -50.43 -6.92 -29.47
N SER A 93 -50.65 -6.01 -28.52
CA SER A 93 -51.76 -5.03 -28.52
C SER A 93 -51.52 -3.67 -29.20
N LEU A 94 -50.36 -3.35 -29.77
CA LEU A 94 -50.12 -2.00 -30.30
C LEU A 94 -50.23 -1.93 -31.83
N ARG A 95 -51.38 -1.44 -32.34
CA ARG A 95 -51.54 -0.89 -33.69
C ARG A 95 -52.55 0.27 -33.67
N VAL A 96 -52.13 1.45 -34.12
CA VAL A 96 -52.88 2.72 -33.94
C VAL A 96 -54.00 2.87 -34.98
N ARG A 97 -55.26 2.93 -34.51
CA ARG A 97 -56.39 3.63 -35.14
C ARG A 97 -57.26 4.24 -34.06
N SER A 98 -57.77 5.45 -34.31
CA SER A 98 -58.69 6.16 -33.40
C SER A 98 -60.01 5.41 -33.27
N ARG A 99 -60.44 5.12 -32.04
CA ARG A 99 -61.80 4.67 -31.68
C ARG A 99 -62.10 5.00 -30.22
N GLN A 100 -63.38 5.18 -29.90
CA GLN A 100 -63.88 5.37 -28.53
C GLN A 100 -63.34 4.28 -27.60
N ASP A 101 -62.65 4.70 -26.54
CA ASP A 101 -62.01 3.79 -25.60
C ASP A 101 -63.04 3.20 -24.62
N ASN A 102 -63.22 1.87 -24.70
CA ASN A 102 -63.88 1.10 -23.66
C ASN A 102 -63.09 1.25 -22.35
N VAL A 103 -63.77 1.31 -21.20
CA VAL A 103 -63.16 1.44 -19.85
C VAL A 103 -62.06 0.39 -19.59
N ALA A 104 -62.16 -0.79 -20.22
CA ALA A 104 -61.14 -1.85 -20.18
C ALA A 104 -59.81 -1.48 -20.89
N GLY A 105 -59.84 -0.62 -21.92
CA GLY A 105 -58.66 -0.11 -22.62
C GLY A 105 -57.84 0.85 -21.76
N ALA A 106 -58.51 1.76 -21.04
CA ALA A 106 -57.89 2.69 -20.11
C ALA A 106 -57.16 1.97 -18.95
N CYS A 107 -57.79 0.93 -18.38
CA CYS A 107 -57.17 0.10 -17.34
C CYS A 107 -55.88 -0.60 -17.83
N ARG A 108 -55.89 -1.13 -19.06
CA ARG A 108 -54.70 -1.75 -19.67
C ARG A 108 -53.58 -0.73 -19.88
N ALA A 109 -53.89 0.44 -20.43
CA ALA A 109 -52.91 1.49 -20.67
C ALA A 109 -52.26 1.99 -19.37
N ALA A 110 -53.03 2.11 -18.27
CA ALA A 110 -52.49 2.45 -16.96
C ALA A 110 -51.52 1.39 -16.42
N HIS A 111 -51.89 0.11 -16.51
CA HIS A 111 -51.04 -1.00 -16.05
C HIS A 111 -49.77 -1.17 -16.88
N VAL A 112 -49.82 -0.96 -18.20
CA VAL A 112 -48.63 -0.98 -19.06
C VAL A 112 -47.63 0.07 -18.60
N ARG A 113 -48.08 1.31 -18.36
CA ARG A 113 -47.22 2.39 -17.83
C ARG A 113 -46.64 2.05 -16.45
N ALA A 114 -47.41 1.43 -15.57
CA ALA A 114 -46.90 0.99 -14.26
C ALA A 114 -45.82 -0.10 -14.39
N ILE A 115 -45.96 -1.03 -15.34
CA ILE A 115 -44.97 -2.07 -15.61
C ILE A 115 -43.68 -1.48 -16.19
N GLU A 116 -43.76 -0.48 -17.07
CA GLU A 116 -42.57 0.21 -17.61
C GLU A 116 -41.73 0.84 -16.49
N VAL A 117 -42.37 1.59 -15.58
CA VAL A 117 -41.68 2.20 -14.42
C VAL A 117 -41.12 1.14 -13.46
N LEU A 118 -41.80 0.00 -13.30
CA LEU A 118 -41.31 -1.12 -12.49
C LEU A 118 -40.04 -1.75 -13.09
N VAL A 119 -39.98 -1.91 -14.41
CA VAL A 119 -38.80 -2.46 -15.10
C VAL A 119 -37.61 -1.51 -14.96
N GLU A 120 -37.83 -0.20 -15.11
CA GLU A 120 -36.79 0.80 -14.88
C GLU A 120 -36.27 0.77 -13.43
N LEU A 121 -37.16 0.67 -12.45
CA LEU A 121 -36.78 0.55 -11.04
C LEU A 121 -35.97 -0.73 -10.78
N ALA A 122 -36.38 -1.86 -11.35
CA ALA A 122 -35.66 -3.13 -11.21
C ALA A 122 -34.25 -3.07 -11.83
N SER A 123 -34.10 -2.38 -12.97
CA SER A 123 -32.80 -2.13 -13.60
C SER A 123 -31.88 -1.27 -12.71
N LEU A 124 -32.43 -0.24 -12.08
CA LEU A 124 -31.67 0.59 -11.13
C LEU A 124 -31.30 -0.18 -9.86
N GLN A 125 -32.19 -1.02 -9.33
CA GLN A 125 -31.96 -1.83 -8.13
C GLN A 125 -30.88 -2.90 -8.35
N THR A 126 -30.91 -3.59 -9.49
CA THR A 126 -29.86 -4.57 -9.84
C THR A 126 -28.49 -3.90 -10.00
N SER A 127 -28.44 -2.75 -10.67
CA SER A 127 -27.22 -1.92 -10.77
C SER A 127 -26.73 -1.43 -9.40
N PHE A 128 -27.64 -1.11 -8.48
CA PHE A 128 -27.31 -0.70 -7.11
C PHE A 128 -26.66 -1.83 -6.29
N LEU A 129 -27.20 -3.05 -6.38
CA LEU A 129 -26.65 -4.22 -5.67
C LEU A 129 -25.24 -4.57 -6.15
N THR A 130 -25.02 -4.59 -7.46
CA THR A 130 -23.70 -4.88 -8.03
C THR A 130 -22.66 -3.82 -7.66
N LEU A 131 -23.08 -2.54 -7.62
CA LEU A 131 -22.20 -1.44 -7.21
C LEU A 131 -21.88 -1.47 -5.70
N ASP A 132 -22.83 -1.84 -4.84
CA ASP A 132 -22.61 -2.05 -3.40
C ASP A 132 -21.55 -3.14 -3.14
N GLU A 133 -21.66 -4.27 -3.84
CA GLU A 133 -20.67 -5.35 -3.73
C GLU A 133 -19.28 -4.89 -4.18
N ALA A 134 -19.19 -4.12 -5.27
CA ALA A 134 -17.93 -3.53 -5.73
C ALA A 134 -17.32 -2.55 -4.68
N ILE A 135 -18.15 -1.77 -3.99
CA ILE A 135 -17.70 -0.89 -2.89
C ILE A 135 -17.20 -1.71 -1.70
N LYS A 136 -17.94 -2.73 -1.27
CA LYS A 136 -17.53 -3.60 -0.15
C LYS A 136 -16.22 -4.32 -0.43
N THR A 137 -16.06 -4.86 -1.64
CA THR A 137 -14.83 -5.56 -2.03
C THR A 137 -13.64 -4.60 -2.12
N THR A 138 -13.82 -3.39 -2.64
CA THR A 138 -12.76 -2.36 -2.67
C THR A 138 -12.39 -1.87 -1.26
N ASN A 139 -13.36 -1.61 -0.38
CA ASN A 139 -13.11 -1.23 1.01
C ASN A 139 -12.40 -2.32 1.82
N ARG A 140 -12.77 -3.60 1.61
CA ARG A 140 -12.04 -4.72 2.22
C ARG A 140 -10.58 -4.76 1.77
N ARG A 141 -10.30 -4.51 0.48
CA ARG A 141 -8.93 -4.45 -0.05
C ARG A 141 -8.14 -3.27 0.51
N VAL A 142 -8.78 -2.11 0.64
CA VAL A 142 -8.19 -0.91 1.28
C VAL A 142 -7.78 -1.24 2.72
N ASN A 143 -8.69 -1.78 3.53
CA ASN A 143 -8.41 -2.13 4.93
C ASN A 143 -7.34 -3.22 5.06
N ALA A 144 -7.30 -4.20 4.14
CA ALA A 144 -6.26 -5.21 4.11
C ALA A 144 -4.87 -4.60 3.81
N LEU A 145 -4.81 -3.61 2.91
CA LEU A 145 -3.56 -2.92 2.62
C LEU A 145 -3.08 -2.07 3.80
N GLU A 146 -3.97 -1.32 4.44
CA GLU A 146 -3.62 -0.45 5.57
C GLU A 146 -3.23 -1.22 6.83
N ASN A 147 -4.02 -2.21 7.22
CA ASN A 147 -3.89 -2.84 8.54
C ASN A 147 -3.13 -4.17 8.53
N VAL A 148 -2.96 -4.80 7.36
CA VAL A 148 -2.29 -6.11 7.26
C VAL A 148 -1.02 -6.03 6.42
N VAL A 149 -1.11 -5.57 5.18
CA VAL A 149 0.04 -5.66 4.24
C VAL A 149 1.11 -4.62 4.54
N LYS A 150 0.73 -3.34 4.70
CA LYS A 150 1.69 -2.26 4.94
C LYS A 150 2.49 -2.46 6.24
N PRO A 151 1.87 -2.78 7.40
CA PRO A 151 2.61 -3.02 8.63
C PRO A 151 3.54 -4.23 8.53
N ARG A 152 3.11 -5.30 7.83
CA ARG A 152 3.96 -6.48 7.61
C ARG A 152 5.20 -6.16 6.78
N ILE A 153 5.07 -5.33 5.75
CA ILE A 153 6.22 -4.90 4.92
C ILE A 153 7.13 -3.98 5.73
N GLU A 154 6.58 -3.04 6.50
CA GLU A 154 7.35 -2.13 7.35
C GLU A 154 8.16 -2.89 8.41
N ASN A 155 7.56 -3.87 9.08
CA ASN A 155 8.25 -4.76 10.03
C ASN A 155 9.37 -5.57 9.36
N THR A 156 9.14 -6.08 8.14
CA THR A 156 10.18 -6.77 7.37
C THR A 156 11.32 -5.84 6.97
N ILE A 157 11.03 -4.59 6.60
CA ILE A 157 12.07 -3.59 6.29
C ILE A 157 12.89 -3.26 7.53
N ALA A 158 12.24 -3.10 8.68
CA ALA A 158 12.93 -2.85 9.95
C ALA A 158 13.87 -4.01 10.32
N TYR A 159 13.40 -5.26 10.15
CA TYR A 159 14.22 -6.45 10.35
C TYR A 159 15.45 -6.48 9.42
N ILE A 160 15.25 -6.31 8.11
CA ILE A 160 16.37 -6.36 7.15
C ILE A 160 17.39 -5.25 7.43
N LYS A 161 16.94 -4.04 7.78
CA LYS A 161 17.84 -2.95 8.16
C LYS A 161 18.66 -3.29 9.41
N GLY A 162 18.02 -3.80 10.46
CA GLY A 162 18.73 -4.18 11.69
C GLY A 162 19.80 -5.24 11.46
N GLU A 163 19.52 -6.25 10.62
CA GLU A 163 20.48 -7.29 10.26
C GLU A 163 21.63 -6.75 9.39
N LEU A 164 21.34 -5.88 8.42
CA LEU A 164 22.39 -5.25 7.60
C LEU A 164 23.30 -4.34 8.43
N ASP A 165 22.74 -3.55 9.35
CA ASP A 165 23.51 -2.69 10.24
C ASP A 165 24.42 -3.51 11.17
N GLU A 166 24.01 -4.72 11.58
CA GLU A 166 24.82 -5.61 12.40
C GLU A 166 25.97 -6.24 11.60
N LEU A 167 25.70 -6.69 10.38
CA LEU A 167 26.74 -7.17 9.46
C LEU A 167 27.78 -6.08 9.17
N GLU A 168 27.34 -4.83 8.93
CA GLU A 168 28.23 -3.69 8.74
C GLU A 168 29.06 -3.37 9.99
N ARG A 169 28.47 -3.49 11.18
CA ARG A 169 29.22 -3.37 12.45
C ARG A 169 30.29 -4.45 12.56
N GLU A 170 29.96 -5.72 12.33
CA GLU A 170 30.91 -6.82 12.39
C GLU A 170 32.07 -6.63 11.40
N ASP A 171 31.76 -6.25 10.15
CA ASP A 171 32.76 -5.93 9.12
C ASP A 171 33.68 -4.79 9.56
N PHE A 172 33.10 -3.74 10.12
CA PHE A 172 33.86 -2.61 10.65
C PHE A 172 34.78 -3.03 11.79
N PHE A 173 34.31 -3.86 12.74
CA PHE A 173 35.15 -4.39 13.81
C PHE A 173 36.28 -5.28 13.31
N ARG A 174 36.02 -6.14 12.31
CA ARG A 174 37.04 -6.98 11.66
C ARG A 174 38.12 -6.13 10.99
N LEU A 175 37.72 -5.14 10.21
CA LEU A 175 38.64 -4.20 9.54
C LEU A 175 39.45 -3.38 10.55
N LYS A 176 38.83 -2.90 11.63
CA LYS A 176 39.51 -2.15 12.70
C LYS A 176 40.57 -3.00 13.42
N LYS A 177 40.29 -4.28 13.69
CA LYS A 177 41.31 -5.19 14.25
C LYS A 177 42.49 -5.35 13.30
N ILE A 178 42.24 -5.61 12.01
CA ILE A 178 43.31 -5.79 11.00
C ILE A 178 44.15 -4.52 10.87
N GLN A 179 43.51 -3.34 10.79
CA GLN A 179 44.22 -2.06 10.77
C GLN A 179 45.02 -1.83 12.05
N GLY A 180 44.48 -2.21 13.21
CA GLY A 180 45.20 -2.16 14.48
C GLY A 180 46.47 -3.03 14.49
N TYR A 181 46.40 -4.25 13.96
CA TYR A 181 47.58 -5.11 13.81
C TYR A 181 48.61 -4.51 12.84
N LYS A 182 48.18 -4.05 11.66
CA LYS A 182 49.08 -3.40 10.69
C LYS A 182 49.74 -2.15 11.24
N LYS A 183 49.01 -1.34 12.00
CA LYS A 183 49.52 -0.11 12.61
C LYS A 183 50.56 -0.40 13.70
N ARG A 184 50.30 -1.38 14.57
CA ARG A 184 51.27 -1.84 15.58
C ARG A 184 52.53 -2.40 14.94
N GLU A 185 52.39 -3.15 13.85
CA GLU A 185 53.55 -3.70 13.14
C GLU A 185 54.38 -2.59 12.47
N LEU A 186 53.73 -1.59 11.88
CA LEU A 186 54.40 -0.41 11.34
C LEU A 186 55.11 0.40 12.43
N GLU A 187 54.50 0.56 13.60
CA GLU A 187 55.10 1.22 14.77
C GLU A 187 56.36 0.48 15.25
N ARG A 188 56.32 -0.86 15.34
CA ARG A 188 57.50 -1.67 15.66
C ARG A 188 58.60 -1.55 14.61
N GLN A 189 58.26 -1.59 13.32
CA GLN A 189 59.24 -1.43 12.24
C GLN A 189 59.88 -0.04 12.24
N ARG A 190 59.09 1.01 12.51
CA ARG A 190 59.63 2.38 12.66
C ARG A 190 60.55 2.51 13.87
N GLN A 191 60.17 1.92 15.01
CA GLN A 191 61.03 1.91 16.20
C GLN A 191 62.35 1.17 15.93
N ALA A 192 62.29 0.00 15.28
CA ALA A 192 63.48 -0.74 14.89
C ALA A 192 64.36 0.03 13.88
N ALA A 193 63.74 0.73 12.92
CA ALA A 193 64.47 1.55 11.96
C ALA A 193 65.11 2.81 12.60
N LEU A 194 64.44 3.43 13.56
CA LEU A 194 65.00 4.54 14.36
C LEU A 194 66.19 4.06 15.19
N LEU A 195 66.05 2.95 15.92
CA LEU A 195 67.13 2.35 16.70
C LEU A 195 68.33 1.97 15.82
N PHE A 196 68.09 1.37 14.65
CA PHE A 196 69.15 1.04 13.70
C PHE A 196 69.83 2.30 13.12
N ALA A 197 69.06 3.37 12.86
CA ALA A 197 69.63 4.65 12.42
C ALA A 197 70.46 5.32 13.51
N GLU A 198 70.04 5.25 14.77
CA GLU A 198 70.80 5.71 15.94
C GLU A 198 72.09 4.91 16.13
N GLU A 199 72.04 3.59 15.99
CA GLU A 199 73.22 2.72 16.03
C GLU A 199 74.21 3.05 14.90
N GLN A 200 73.73 3.20 13.67
CA GLN A 200 74.55 3.60 12.51
C GLN A 200 75.15 5.01 12.67
N PHE A 201 74.43 5.94 13.30
CA PHE A 201 74.92 7.29 13.57
C PHE A 201 75.97 7.29 14.69
N ALA A 202 75.76 6.50 15.74
CA ALA A 202 76.74 6.28 16.81
C ALA A 202 78.02 5.62 16.28
N GLU A 203 77.89 4.64 15.38
CA GLU A 203 79.00 3.94 14.73
C GLU A 203 79.80 4.90 13.82
N ARG A 204 79.11 5.75 13.04
CA ARG A 204 79.76 6.82 12.25
C ARG A 204 80.49 7.85 13.11
N ILE A 205 79.92 8.24 14.26
CA ILE A 205 80.59 9.15 15.21
C ILE A 205 81.82 8.49 15.83
N ALA A 206 81.73 7.20 16.20
CA ALA A 206 82.84 6.43 16.74
C ALA A 206 83.99 6.31 15.72
N LEU A 207 83.70 6.04 14.44
CA LEU A 207 84.69 5.99 13.37
C LEU A 207 85.35 7.35 13.08
N LYS A 208 84.60 8.45 13.18
CA LYS A 208 85.08 9.80 12.85
C LYS A 208 85.91 10.46 13.98
N LYS A 209 85.70 10.04 15.24
CA LYS A 209 86.44 10.54 16.42
C LYS A 209 87.46 9.55 17.01
N GLY A 210 87.48 8.29 16.59
CA GLY A 210 88.46 7.30 17.05
C GLY A 210 88.28 6.93 18.54
N ILE A 211 87.04 6.72 18.99
CA ILE A 211 86.71 6.37 20.39
C ILE A 211 85.86 5.09 20.40
N SER A 212 86.02 4.25 21.45
CA SER A 212 85.32 2.97 21.59
C SER A 212 83.79 3.12 21.59
N VAL A 213 83.11 2.10 21.05
CA VAL A 213 81.64 2.02 20.87
C VAL A 213 80.88 2.34 22.18
N GLY A 214 81.42 1.94 23.34
CA GLY A 214 80.83 2.23 24.65
C GLY A 214 80.85 3.71 25.05
N SER A 215 81.81 4.50 24.58
CA SER A 215 81.88 5.94 24.89
C SER A 215 80.99 6.79 23.98
N ALA A 216 80.71 6.30 22.76
CA ALA A 216 79.76 6.95 21.85
C ALA A 216 78.32 6.85 22.37
N HIS A 217 77.97 5.71 23.00
CA HIS A 217 76.67 5.49 23.63
C HIS A 217 76.47 6.40 24.85
N GLY A 218 77.52 6.59 25.67
CA GLY A 218 77.49 7.51 26.83
C GLY A 218 77.39 8.99 26.46
N LEU A 219 77.92 9.41 25.31
CA LEU A 219 77.78 10.80 24.81
C LEU A 219 76.39 11.11 24.25
N LEU A 220 75.71 10.10 23.70
CA LEU A 220 74.34 10.20 23.19
C LEU A 220 73.33 10.31 24.34
N ALA A 221 73.49 9.49 25.39
CA ALA A 221 72.67 9.59 26.61
C ALA A 221 72.80 10.97 27.29
N ALA A 222 74.01 11.56 27.25
CA ALA A 222 74.25 12.91 27.79
C ALA A 222 73.70 14.05 26.89
N ALA A 223 73.34 13.76 25.64
CA ALA A 223 72.74 14.71 24.71
C ALA A 223 71.20 14.65 24.72
N SER A 224 70.61 13.47 24.91
CA SER A 224 69.14 13.31 25.04
C SER A 224 68.60 13.89 26.36
N ASP A 225 69.38 13.87 27.43
CA ASP A 225 68.99 14.42 28.76
C ASP A 225 68.94 15.96 28.80
N ARG A 226 69.32 16.66 27.72
CA ARG A 226 69.33 18.14 27.66
C ARG A 226 68.13 18.76 26.95
N ASP A 227 67.32 17.98 26.24
CA ASP A 227 66.21 18.49 25.42
C ASP A 227 64.82 18.21 26.01
N ASP A 228 64.71 17.57 27.18
CA ASP A 228 63.42 17.28 27.85
C ASP A 228 62.91 18.38 28.81
N ASP A 229 63.62 19.51 28.96
CA ASP A 229 63.22 20.62 29.85
C ASP A 229 62.99 21.95 29.09
N ILE A 230 62.22 21.97 28.00
CA ILE A 230 61.54 23.21 27.55
C ILE A 230 60.11 22.88 27.06
N ILE A 231 59.17 22.91 28.00
CA ILE A 231 57.73 23.04 27.74
C ILE A 231 57.36 24.53 27.91
N PHE A 232 56.81 25.13 26.86
CA PHE A 232 55.73 26.13 26.94
C PHE A 232 54.68 25.79 25.88
#